data_AF-V3ZV84-F1
#
_entry.id   AF-V3ZV84-F1
#
_cell.length_a   1.000
_cell.length_b   1.000
_cell.length_c   1.000
_cell.angle_alpha   90.00
_cell.angle_beta   90.00
_cell.angle_gamma   90.00
#
_symmetry.space_group_name_H-M   'P 1'
#
loop_
_entity.id
_entity.type
_entity.pdbx_description
1 polymer ?
#
loop_
_entity_poly.entity_id
_entity_poly.type
_entity_poly.pdbx_seq_one_letter_code
_entity_poly.pdbx_strand_id
1 'polypeptide(L)'
;MSAGWGRKAATRIDRTQFNNDELLKSLGSQFNVDFNNYDQWSRTSKSNAHDKSQCAKPSPPTEDDSTSFTVKRLKLKKQATEQENKEKELAQRIDILKVRIKSREKSCSDYQKRSKKYLDENRSRWGESVLRRYEKYRVGMATINSNFAKELDEALEDLQIAKLKVDSHLSALEKEGKILNEQLTEKQNELSVLVSYKDKEYPVKAMKIAGLNTEIENLKLTNDEDCAELEHIVNTELGKYEKNQTKVTNEVTRNVTEKAVKMMHPSLKDMALQNMVMLKEMEFHKQEQEELEEKSAKLQEEVQKLLKDKKSNVQYQMFPEFYPRKAKCTPDMDIVLDIDTQEFLPI
;
A
#
# COMPACT_ATOMS: atom_id res chain seq x y z
N MET A 1 31.87 11.56 65.08
CA MET A 1 32.46 11.57 63.73
C MET A 1 31.37 11.98 62.74
N SER A 2 31.40 13.24 62.28
CA SER A 2 30.36 13.83 61.43
C SER A 2 30.69 13.54 59.97
N ALA A 3 29.97 12.58 59.35
CA ALA A 3 30.06 12.33 57.93
C ALA A 3 29.39 13.47 57.17
N GLY A 4 30.19 14.29 56.51
CA GLY A 4 29.75 15.47 55.75
C GLY A 4 28.69 15.13 54.70
N TRP A 5 27.73 16.03 54.57
CA TRP A 5 26.59 16.00 53.64
C TRP A 5 26.95 15.63 52.18
N GLY A 6 28.18 15.87 51.74
CA GLY A 6 28.62 15.63 50.36
C GLY A 6 28.62 14.15 49.94
N ARG A 7 28.82 13.18 50.84
CA ARG A 7 28.87 11.75 50.45
C ARG A 7 27.51 11.13 50.16
N LYS A 8 26.40 11.70 50.69
CA LYS A 8 25.05 11.15 50.48
C LYS A 8 24.39 11.65 49.19
N ALA A 9 24.89 12.71 48.57
CA ALA A 9 24.35 13.23 47.31
C ALA A 9 24.86 12.46 46.08
N ALA A 10 26.10 11.94 46.13
CA ALA A 10 26.71 11.27 44.98
C ALA A 10 26.21 9.83 44.72
N THR A 11 25.56 9.19 45.70
CA THR A 11 25.08 7.79 45.58
C THR A 11 23.64 7.67 45.08
N ARG A 12 22.96 8.78 44.74
CA ARG A 12 21.56 8.78 44.27
C ARG A 12 21.38 8.96 42.77
N ILE A 13 22.46 9.13 42.00
CA ILE A 13 22.39 9.31 40.56
C ILE A 13 22.77 7.98 39.91
N ASP A 14 21.79 7.33 39.28
CA ASP A 14 22.00 6.11 38.50
C ASP A 14 22.70 6.47 37.19
N ARG A 15 24.01 6.18 37.11
CA ARG A 15 24.87 6.52 35.96
C ARG A 15 24.45 5.83 34.66
N THR A 16 23.64 4.77 34.74
CA THR A 16 23.19 4.02 33.57
C THR A 16 22.17 4.78 32.72
N GLN A 17 21.49 5.79 33.27
CA GLN A 17 20.47 6.58 32.56
C GLN A 17 21.06 7.57 31.55
N PHE A 18 22.37 7.84 31.59
CA PHE A 18 23.03 8.85 30.76
C PHE A 18 23.90 8.26 29.63
N ASN A 19 23.97 6.93 29.49
CA ASN A 19 24.83 6.28 28.49
C ASN A 19 24.34 6.43 27.04
N ASN A 20 23.07 6.79 26.83
CA ASN A 20 22.45 6.91 25.50
C ASN A 20 22.18 8.35 25.08
N ASP A 21 22.58 9.34 25.88
CA ASP A 21 22.30 10.75 25.58
C ASP A 21 23.36 11.30 24.61
N GLU A 22 22.98 11.53 23.35
CA GLU A 22 23.87 11.96 22.26
C GLU A 22 24.52 13.33 22.52
N LEU A 23 23.83 14.18 23.30
CA LEU A 23 24.32 15.49 23.75
C LEU A 23 25.48 15.36 24.76
N LEU A 24 25.45 14.35 25.64
CA LEU A 24 26.55 14.11 26.59
C LEU A 24 27.74 13.41 25.93
N LYS A 25 27.50 12.59 24.89
CA LYS A 25 28.59 12.01 24.08
C LYS A 25 29.32 13.07 23.24
N SER A 26 28.62 14.07 22.72
CA SER A 26 29.26 15.16 21.97
C SER A 26 30.05 16.12 22.86
N LEU A 27 29.64 16.32 24.12
CA LEU A 27 30.38 17.09 25.11
C LEU A 27 31.54 16.31 25.77
N GLY A 28 31.45 14.99 25.86
CA GLY A 28 32.46 14.13 26.48
C GLY A 28 33.79 14.06 25.73
N SER A 29 33.82 14.40 24.44
CA SER A 29 35.05 14.44 23.64
C SER A 29 35.75 15.82 23.66
N GLN A 30 35.09 16.88 24.14
CA GLN A 30 35.65 18.25 24.20
C GLN A 30 36.23 18.63 25.57
N PHE A 31 35.90 17.90 26.64
CA PHE A 31 36.39 18.19 27.99
C PHE A 31 36.99 16.94 28.64
N ASN A 32 38.27 16.71 28.40
CA ASN A 32 39.05 15.77 29.21
C ASN A 32 39.39 16.44 30.55
N VAL A 33 38.42 16.49 31.45
CA VAL A 33 38.60 17.01 32.81
C VAL A 33 38.87 15.81 33.72
N ASP A 34 40.15 15.60 34.04
CA ASP A 34 40.58 14.65 35.06
C ASP A 34 40.06 15.10 36.44
N PHE A 35 38.96 14.51 36.90
CA PHE A 35 38.38 14.76 38.22
C PHE A 35 39.18 14.16 39.40
N ASN A 36 40.40 13.66 39.15
CA ASN A 36 41.28 13.09 40.17
C ASN A 36 42.16 14.13 40.89
N ASN A 37 42.18 15.39 40.43
CA ASN A 37 42.89 16.49 41.10
C ASN A 37 41.90 17.52 41.67
N TYR A 38 41.17 17.12 42.71
CA TYR A 38 40.47 18.08 43.57
C TYR A 38 41.34 18.33 44.81
N ASP A 39 42.20 19.35 44.72
CA ASP A 39 42.95 19.84 45.87
C ASP A 39 41.99 20.35 46.94
N GLN A 40 42.17 19.81 48.14
CA GLN A 40 41.38 20.12 49.31
C GLN A 40 41.51 21.61 49.64
N TRP A 41 40.39 22.34 49.63
CA TRP A 41 40.34 23.70 50.16
C TRP A 41 40.59 23.68 51.68
N SER A 42 41.83 23.89 52.10
CA SER A 42 42.16 24.15 53.51
C SER A 42 41.83 25.59 53.87
N ARG A 43 41.00 25.78 54.90
CA ARG A 43 40.71 27.10 55.49
C ARG A 43 41.98 27.66 56.13
N THR A 44 42.46 28.81 55.64
CA THR A 44 43.49 29.60 56.34
C THR A 44 42.87 30.27 57.57
N SER A 45 43.05 29.68 58.75
CA SER A 45 42.91 30.39 60.02
C SER A 45 44.20 31.18 60.28
N LYS A 46 44.13 32.52 60.28
CA LYS A 46 45.22 33.33 60.82
C LYS A 46 45.05 33.46 62.34
N SER A 47 45.91 32.77 63.06
CA SER A 47 46.20 32.91 64.48
C SER A 47 46.95 34.20 64.77
N ASN A 48 46.61 34.82 65.91
CA ASN A 48 47.36 35.90 66.55
C ASN A 48 48.76 35.45 67.01
N ALA A 49 49.75 36.34 66.88
CA ALA A 49 50.92 36.47 67.76
C ALA A 49 51.36 37.94 67.63
N HIS A 50 51.13 38.81 68.62
CA HIS A 50 52.05 39.09 69.74
C HIS A 50 53.52 39.13 69.35
N ASP A 51 54.13 40.32 69.44
CA ASP A 51 55.45 40.44 70.04
C ASP A 51 55.57 41.71 70.89
N LYS A 52 56.17 41.55 72.06
CA LYS A 52 56.40 42.55 73.12
C LYS A 52 57.92 42.69 73.29
N SER A 53 58.41 43.90 73.56
CA SER A 53 59.64 44.12 74.35
C SER A 53 59.57 45.56 74.90
N GLN A 54 59.17 45.77 76.17
CA GLN A 54 60.01 45.90 77.39
C GLN A 54 60.88 47.17 77.38
N CYS A 55 61.18 47.93 78.44
CA CYS A 55 61.00 47.97 79.90
C CYS A 55 61.35 49.45 80.26
N ALA A 56 60.92 50.15 81.32
CA ALA A 56 61.06 49.87 82.74
C ALA A 56 60.34 50.96 83.56
N LYS A 57 59.87 50.61 84.77
CA LYS A 57 59.71 51.50 85.93
C LYS A 57 60.81 51.13 86.96
N PRO A 58 61.11 51.94 87.99
CA PRO A 58 60.36 51.84 89.25
C PRO A 58 60.16 53.18 90.00
N SER A 59 59.37 53.12 91.06
CA SER A 59 58.75 54.20 91.86
C SER A 59 59.39 54.35 93.28
N PRO A 60 58.68 54.87 94.33
CA PRO A 60 58.79 56.14 95.11
C PRO A 60 59.39 55.87 96.54
N PRO A 61 58.96 56.39 97.75
CA PRO A 61 58.18 57.56 98.26
C PRO A 61 58.79 58.21 99.56
N THR A 62 57.99 58.96 100.36
CA THR A 62 57.97 59.27 101.86
C THR A 62 57.83 60.78 102.19
N GLU A 63 56.75 61.26 102.83
CA GLU A 63 56.43 61.36 104.30
C GLU A 63 57.42 62.32 105.03
N ASP A 64 57.14 63.22 105.98
CA ASP A 64 55.97 63.60 106.79
C ASP A 64 56.31 64.91 107.60
N ASP A 65 55.27 65.67 107.95
CA ASP A 65 54.99 66.42 109.21
C ASP A 65 55.86 67.52 109.91
N SER A 66 55.08 68.44 110.54
CA SER A 66 55.29 69.15 111.84
C SER A 66 55.94 70.55 111.99
N THR A 67 55.06 71.56 112.19
CA THR A 67 55.00 72.64 113.23
C THR A 67 56.25 73.32 113.84
N SER A 68 56.30 74.67 113.85
CA SER A 68 56.02 75.55 115.04
C SER A 68 56.49 77.03 114.94
N PHE A 69 55.60 77.93 115.39
CA PHE A 69 55.77 79.20 116.15
C PHE A 69 57.01 80.13 116.00
N THR A 70 56.83 81.41 115.63
CA THR A 70 56.74 82.61 116.52
C THR A 70 57.03 83.97 115.82
N VAL A 71 56.19 84.95 116.17
CA VAL A 71 56.50 86.38 116.44
C VAL A 71 56.97 87.31 115.29
N LYS A 72 56.00 88.09 114.80
CA LYS A 72 55.96 89.57 114.68
C LYS A 72 57.25 90.33 114.27
N ARG A 73 57.10 90.96 113.09
CA ARG A 73 57.25 92.41 112.86
C ARG A 73 58.66 92.93 112.51
N LEU A 74 59.11 92.65 111.30
CA LEU A 74 59.78 93.65 110.44
C LEU A 74 59.12 93.61 109.05
N LYS A 75 58.14 94.50 108.90
CA LYS A 75 57.25 94.67 107.76
C LYS A 75 57.93 95.44 106.63
N LEU A 76 57.43 95.22 105.41
CA LEU A 76 57.41 96.20 104.30
C LEU A 76 58.77 96.48 103.61
N LYS A 77 59.35 95.45 102.99
CA LYS A 77 60.15 95.60 101.73
C LYS A 77 60.40 94.29 100.95
N LYS A 78 59.95 93.13 101.46
CA LYS A 78 60.19 91.78 100.88
C LYS A 78 58.96 91.14 100.19
N GLN A 79 57.79 91.76 100.25
CA GLN A 79 56.53 91.24 99.63
C GLN A 79 56.34 91.69 98.17
N ALA A 80 57.05 92.71 97.69
CA ALA A 80 56.98 93.17 96.30
C ALA A 80 57.77 92.26 95.34
N THR A 81 58.91 91.71 95.78
CA THR A 81 59.77 90.82 94.96
C THR A 81 59.22 89.40 94.81
N GLU A 82 58.42 88.92 95.77
CA GLU A 82 57.82 87.59 95.76
C GLU A 82 56.55 87.51 94.90
N GLN A 83 55.80 88.63 94.79
CA GLN A 83 54.73 88.78 93.80
C GLN A 83 55.28 88.93 92.38
N GLU A 84 56.36 89.70 92.18
CA GLU A 84 56.99 89.86 90.87
C GLU A 84 57.62 88.54 90.35
N ASN A 85 58.17 87.70 91.25
CA ASN A 85 58.68 86.38 90.87
C ASN A 85 57.55 85.38 90.53
N LYS A 86 56.42 85.42 91.25
CA LYS A 86 55.24 84.61 90.90
C LYS A 86 54.60 85.07 89.58
N GLU A 87 54.60 86.37 89.31
CA GLU A 87 54.17 86.91 88.01
C GLU A 87 55.11 86.50 86.87
N LYS A 88 56.43 86.45 87.09
CA LYS A 88 57.40 85.92 86.12
C LYS A 88 57.25 84.42 85.89
N GLU A 89 57.00 83.62 86.92
CA GLU A 89 56.71 82.18 86.79
C GLU A 89 55.38 81.92 86.05
N LEU A 90 54.34 82.71 86.36
CA LEU A 90 53.06 82.66 85.66
C LEU A 90 53.23 83.08 84.20
N ALA A 91 54.03 84.11 83.91
CA ALA A 91 54.34 84.54 82.54
C ALA A 91 55.08 83.45 81.76
N GLN A 92 56.10 82.82 82.35
CA GLN A 92 56.82 81.69 81.74
C GLN A 92 55.89 80.49 81.51
N ARG A 93 55.02 80.18 82.47
CA ARG A 93 54.04 79.09 82.34
C ARG A 93 53.00 79.38 81.27
N ILE A 94 52.55 80.62 81.16
CA ILE A 94 51.67 81.08 80.07
C ILE A 94 52.40 80.95 78.73
N ASP A 95 53.69 81.27 78.65
CA ASP A 95 54.45 81.16 77.40
C ASP A 95 54.68 79.71 76.97
N ILE A 96 55.01 78.82 77.91
CA ILE A 96 55.07 77.37 77.69
C ILE A 96 53.71 76.82 77.22
N LEU A 97 52.62 77.27 77.84
CA LEU A 97 51.27 76.88 77.45
C LEU A 97 50.91 77.39 76.05
N LYS A 98 51.29 78.63 75.69
CA LYS A 98 51.12 79.18 74.34
C LYS A 98 51.85 78.35 73.29
N VAL A 99 53.10 77.94 73.55
CA VAL A 99 53.86 77.06 72.64
C VAL A 99 53.20 75.69 72.52
N ARG A 100 52.70 75.13 73.62
CA ARG A 100 52.01 73.82 73.63
C ARG A 100 50.68 73.86 72.89
N ILE A 101 49.90 74.95 73.04
CA ILE A 101 48.67 75.19 72.29
C ILE A 101 48.98 75.30 70.79
N LYS A 102 49.95 76.13 70.39
CA LYS A 102 50.37 76.26 68.98
C LYS A 102 50.85 74.93 68.38
N SER A 103 51.60 74.12 69.14
CA SER A 103 52.04 72.79 68.69
C SER A 103 50.87 71.81 68.53
N ARG A 104 49.89 71.85 69.44
CA ARG A 104 48.67 71.03 69.36
C ARG A 104 47.76 71.48 68.22
N GLU A 105 47.59 72.79 68.01
CA GLU A 105 46.85 73.35 66.87
C GLU A 105 47.49 72.93 65.55
N LYS A 106 48.81 73.01 65.44
CA LYS A 106 49.55 72.53 64.26
C LYS A 106 49.35 71.04 64.06
N SER A 107 49.45 70.24 65.12
CA SER A 107 49.21 68.78 65.05
C SER A 107 47.76 68.47 64.63
N CYS A 108 46.77 69.15 65.19
CA CYS A 108 45.36 69.01 64.82
C CYS A 108 45.12 69.44 63.37
N SER A 109 45.73 70.54 62.92
CA SER A 109 45.67 70.99 61.52
C SER A 109 46.28 69.94 60.59
N ASP A 110 47.42 69.35 60.95
CA ASP A 110 48.08 68.32 60.16
C ASP A 110 47.26 67.02 60.11
N TYR A 111 46.63 66.60 61.22
CA TYR A 111 45.68 65.48 61.23
C TYR A 111 44.45 65.77 60.38
N GLN A 112 43.92 66.99 60.42
CA GLN A 112 42.75 67.37 59.64
C GLN A 112 43.07 67.38 58.14
N LYS A 113 44.25 67.87 57.75
CA LYS A 113 44.76 67.80 56.37
C LYS A 113 44.94 66.36 55.92
N ARG A 114 45.52 65.51 56.77
CA ARG A 114 45.75 64.09 56.46
C ARG A 114 44.45 63.30 56.34
N SER A 115 43.47 63.58 57.21
CA SER A 115 42.12 63.00 57.13
C SER A 115 41.42 63.38 55.83
N LYS A 116 41.42 64.68 55.46
CA LYS A 116 40.89 65.14 54.17
C LYS A 116 41.58 64.46 52.99
N LYS A 117 42.91 64.38 53.01
CA LYS A 117 43.68 63.69 51.96
C LYS A 117 43.27 62.23 51.81
N TYR A 118 43.12 61.48 52.90
CA TYR A 118 42.66 60.08 52.83
C TYR A 118 41.22 59.95 52.35
N LEU A 119 40.32 60.86 52.73
CA LEU A 119 38.95 60.87 52.22
C LEU A 119 38.91 61.14 50.72
N ASP A 120 39.70 62.10 50.22
CA ASP A 120 39.78 62.43 48.80
C ASP A 120 40.45 61.31 47.98
N GLU A 121 41.51 60.69 48.52
CA GLU A 121 42.14 59.50 47.93
C GLU A 121 41.17 58.32 47.88
N ASN A 122 40.38 58.10 48.93
CA ASN A 122 39.40 57.01 48.97
C ASN A 122 38.23 57.26 48.02
N ARG A 123 37.74 58.51 47.96
CA ARG A 123 36.69 58.94 47.03
C ARG A 123 37.15 58.81 45.57
N SER A 124 38.40 59.19 45.28
CA SER A 124 38.98 59.06 43.93
C SER A 124 39.29 57.61 43.55
N ARG A 125 39.84 56.80 44.47
CA ARG A 125 40.22 55.41 44.17
C ARG A 125 39.01 54.51 43.98
N TRP A 126 37.98 54.67 44.81
CA TRP A 126 36.90 53.68 44.90
C TRP A 126 35.51 54.23 44.63
N GLY A 127 35.21 55.50 44.91
CA GLY A 127 33.84 56.02 44.85
C GLY A 127 33.22 55.92 43.46
N GLU A 128 33.79 56.61 42.49
CA GLU A 128 33.17 56.73 41.16
C GLU A 128 33.36 55.50 40.28
N SER A 129 34.53 54.86 40.36
CA SER A 129 34.88 53.70 39.53
C SER A 129 34.08 52.45 39.92
N VAL A 130 33.78 52.28 41.21
CA VAL A 130 32.98 51.15 41.72
C VAL A 130 31.51 51.38 41.42
N LEU A 131 30.97 52.59 41.67
CA LEU A 131 29.58 52.92 41.35
C LEU A 131 29.26 52.75 39.86
N ARG A 132 30.12 53.25 38.96
CA ARG A 132 29.96 53.04 37.51
C ARG A 132 29.98 51.56 37.13
N ARG A 133 30.81 50.73 37.78
CA ARG A 133 30.84 49.28 37.54
C ARG A 133 29.54 48.62 37.99
N TYR A 134 29.05 48.92 39.20
CA TYR A 134 27.77 48.42 39.69
C TYR A 134 26.60 48.82 38.80
N GLU A 135 26.58 50.05 38.31
CA GLU A 135 25.52 50.52 37.42
C GLU A 135 25.53 49.79 36.07
N LYS A 136 26.72 49.55 35.49
CA LYS A 136 26.88 48.69 34.30
C LYS A 136 26.41 47.26 34.55
N TYR A 137 26.77 46.65 35.69
CA TYR A 137 26.29 45.31 36.04
C TYR A 137 24.78 45.29 36.27
N ARG A 138 24.20 46.32 36.89
CA ARG A 138 22.75 46.41 37.12
C ARG A 138 21.99 46.51 35.80
N VAL A 139 22.44 47.37 34.89
CA VAL A 139 21.82 47.53 33.56
C VAL A 139 22.03 46.27 32.72
N GLY A 140 23.23 45.67 32.75
CA GLY A 140 23.52 44.40 32.11
C GLY A 140 22.62 43.28 32.62
N MET A 141 22.44 43.14 33.94
CA MET A 141 21.54 42.14 34.52
C MET A 141 20.06 42.41 34.20
N ALA A 142 19.62 43.67 34.20
CA ALA A 142 18.25 44.01 33.85
C ALA A 142 17.93 43.70 32.38
N THR A 143 18.86 44.02 31.46
CA THR A 143 18.71 43.71 30.03
C THR A 143 18.72 42.21 29.78
N ILE A 144 19.67 41.49 30.36
CA ILE A 144 19.76 40.02 30.29
C ILE A 144 18.48 39.38 30.83
N ASN A 145 18.01 39.77 32.02
CA ASN A 145 16.78 39.23 32.60
C ASN A 145 15.54 39.55 31.75
N SER A 146 15.46 40.74 31.16
CA SER A 146 14.35 41.10 30.27
C SER A 146 14.38 40.32 28.96
N ASN A 147 15.57 40.03 28.42
CA ASN A 147 15.72 39.21 27.23
C ASN A 147 15.37 37.76 27.54
N PHE A 148 15.84 37.20 28.66
CA PHE A 148 15.47 35.85 29.08
C PHE A 148 13.97 35.71 29.33
N ALA A 149 13.32 36.72 29.92
CA ALA A 149 11.87 36.71 30.09
C ALA A 149 11.16 36.66 28.73
N LYS A 150 11.58 37.49 27.77
CA LYS A 150 11.03 37.49 26.41
C LYS A 150 11.28 36.18 25.66
N GLU A 151 12.50 35.66 25.69
CA GLU A 151 12.85 34.38 25.06
C GLU A 151 12.06 33.22 25.67
N LEU A 152 11.80 33.26 26.99
CA LEU A 152 10.95 32.28 27.65
C LEU A 152 9.50 32.41 27.18
N ASP A 153 8.96 33.63 27.14
CA ASP A 153 7.59 33.89 26.68
C ASP A 153 7.41 33.44 25.21
N GLU A 154 8.34 33.79 24.32
CA GLU A 154 8.37 33.38 22.92
C GLU A 154 8.43 31.84 22.79
N ALA A 155 9.31 31.18 23.56
CA ALA A 155 9.40 29.71 23.55
C ALA A 155 8.12 29.03 24.07
N LEU A 156 7.43 29.63 25.03
CA LEU A 156 6.14 29.13 25.52
C LEU A 156 5.03 29.30 24.48
N GLU A 157 4.99 30.44 23.78
CA GLU A 157 4.05 30.68 22.69
C GLU A 157 4.27 29.70 21.54
N ASP A 158 5.52 29.50 21.10
CA ASP A 158 5.88 28.53 20.06
C ASP A 158 5.48 27.11 20.43
N LEU A 159 5.72 26.72 21.70
CA LEU A 159 5.30 25.44 22.23
C LEU A 159 3.77 25.29 22.19
N GLN A 160 3.02 26.33 22.57
CA GLN A 160 1.57 26.30 22.54
C GLN A 160 1.03 26.20 21.10
N ILE A 161 1.61 26.93 20.15
CA ILE A 161 1.26 26.86 18.74
C ILE A 161 1.56 25.46 18.18
N ALA A 162 2.71 24.88 18.51
CA ALA A 162 3.09 23.54 18.09
C ALA A 162 2.11 22.50 18.64
N LYS A 163 1.73 22.60 19.93
CA LYS A 163 0.71 21.74 20.55
C LYS A 163 -0.62 21.81 19.80
N LEU A 164 -1.14 23.02 19.55
CA LEU A 164 -2.41 23.20 18.84
C LEU A 164 -2.38 22.63 17.42
N LYS A 165 -1.24 22.77 16.70
CA LYS A 165 -1.07 22.16 15.37
C LYS A 165 -1.09 20.64 15.45
N VAL A 166 -0.36 20.05 16.41
CA VAL A 166 -0.33 18.60 16.61
C VAL A 166 -1.71 18.09 16.99
N ASP A 167 -2.41 18.74 17.92
CA ASP A 167 -3.76 18.35 18.34
C ASP A 167 -4.76 18.44 17.19
N SER A 168 -4.67 19.47 16.36
CA SER A 168 -5.47 19.61 15.14
C SER A 168 -5.21 18.46 14.17
N HIS A 169 -3.95 18.14 13.90
CA HIS A 169 -3.56 17.03 13.02
C HIS A 169 -3.98 15.67 13.57
N LEU A 170 -3.81 15.43 14.87
CA LEU A 170 -4.28 14.21 15.54
C LEU A 170 -5.79 14.07 15.40
N SER A 171 -6.55 15.14 15.66
CA SER A 171 -8.01 15.11 15.52
C SER A 171 -8.46 14.86 14.07
N ALA A 172 -7.71 15.34 13.07
CA ALA A 172 -7.99 15.09 11.66
C ALA A 172 -7.71 13.62 11.30
N LEU A 173 -6.57 13.08 11.74
CA LEU A 173 -6.21 11.67 11.56
C LEU A 173 -7.19 10.72 12.27
N GLU A 174 -7.65 11.07 13.46
CA GLU A 174 -8.67 10.30 14.18
C GLU A 174 -10.00 10.25 13.42
N LYS A 175 -10.40 11.36 12.79
CA LYS A 175 -11.61 11.39 11.94
C LYS A 175 -11.43 10.53 10.70
N GLU A 176 -10.28 10.61 10.03
CA GLU A 176 -9.96 9.77 8.87
C GLU A 176 -9.95 8.28 9.25
N GLY A 177 -9.35 7.93 10.39
CA GLY A 177 -9.36 6.57 10.92
C GLY A 177 -10.78 6.06 11.22
N LYS A 178 -11.68 6.91 11.74
CA LYS A 178 -13.09 6.54 11.94
C LYS A 178 -13.81 6.30 10.62
N ILE A 179 -13.64 7.16 9.63
CA ILE A 179 -14.25 7.02 8.30
C ILE A 179 -13.78 5.73 7.64
N LEU A 180 -12.47 5.43 7.68
CA LEU A 180 -11.93 4.20 7.12
C LEU A 180 -12.45 2.95 7.84
N ASN A 181 -12.60 3.00 9.16
CA ASN A 181 -13.19 1.90 9.92
C ASN A 181 -14.67 1.69 9.56
N GLU A 182 -15.44 2.76 9.42
CA GLU A 182 -16.85 2.69 8.97
C GLU A 182 -16.94 2.04 7.58
N GLN A 183 -16.13 2.50 6.62
CA GLN A 183 -16.06 1.91 5.29
C GLN A 183 -15.64 0.44 5.32
N LEU A 184 -14.67 0.08 6.16
CA LEU A 184 -14.23 -1.30 6.33
C LEU A 184 -15.36 -2.18 6.86
N THR A 185 -16.11 -1.69 7.86
CA THR A 185 -17.25 -2.43 8.41
C THR A 185 -18.39 -2.57 7.40
N GLU A 186 -18.67 -1.55 6.60
CA GLU A 186 -19.66 -1.59 5.53
C GLU A 186 -19.27 -2.66 4.49
N LYS A 187 -18.02 -2.67 4.04
CA LYS A 187 -17.52 -3.67 3.08
C LYS A 187 -17.50 -5.07 3.66
N GLN A 188 -17.20 -5.23 4.95
CA GLN A 188 -17.30 -6.51 5.64
C GLN A 188 -18.75 -7.01 5.71
N ASN A 189 -19.71 -6.11 5.95
CA ASN A 189 -21.13 -6.45 5.94
C ASN A 189 -21.60 -6.84 4.53
N GLU A 190 -21.24 -6.08 3.49
CA GLU A 190 -21.52 -6.44 2.09
C GLU A 190 -20.97 -7.83 1.75
N LEU A 191 -19.72 -8.10 2.14
CA LEU A 191 -19.10 -9.40 1.95
C LEU A 191 -19.87 -10.51 2.69
N SER A 192 -20.30 -10.27 3.92
CA SER A 192 -21.08 -11.24 4.69
C SER A 192 -22.41 -11.59 4.00
N VAL A 193 -23.08 -10.59 3.41
CA VAL A 193 -24.32 -10.77 2.65
C VAL A 193 -24.06 -11.58 1.38
N LEU A 194 -23.00 -11.26 0.64
CA LEU A 194 -22.61 -11.96 -0.58
C LEU A 194 -22.25 -13.42 -0.30
N VAL A 195 -21.50 -13.70 0.77
CA VAL A 195 -21.17 -15.06 1.20
C VAL A 195 -22.44 -15.83 1.57
N SER A 196 -23.34 -15.21 2.34
CA SER A 196 -24.63 -15.81 2.68
C SER A 196 -25.47 -16.13 1.44
N TYR A 197 -25.51 -15.22 0.46
CA TYR A 197 -26.20 -15.46 -0.80
C TYR A 197 -25.56 -16.62 -1.56
N LYS A 198 -24.24 -16.60 -1.75
CA LYS A 198 -23.49 -17.62 -2.49
C LYS A 198 -23.69 -19.02 -1.89
N ASP A 199 -23.61 -19.14 -0.58
CA ASP A 199 -23.56 -20.45 0.08
C ASP A 199 -24.94 -20.98 0.47
N LYS A 200 -25.93 -20.11 0.74
CA LYS A 200 -27.28 -20.51 1.19
C LYS A 200 -28.35 -20.31 0.14
N GLU A 201 -28.48 -19.11 -0.41
CA GLU A 201 -29.61 -18.78 -1.28
C GLU A 201 -29.41 -19.26 -2.71
N TYR A 202 -28.21 -19.09 -3.25
CA TYR A 202 -27.89 -19.39 -4.63
C TYR A 202 -28.07 -20.88 -4.95
N PRO A 203 -27.58 -21.84 -4.14
CA PRO A 203 -27.77 -23.26 -4.42
C PRO A 203 -29.24 -23.65 -4.42
N VAL A 204 -30.04 -23.11 -3.50
CA VAL A 204 -31.48 -23.37 -3.42
C VAL A 204 -32.20 -22.80 -4.65
N LYS A 205 -31.87 -21.58 -5.07
CA LYS A 205 -32.43 -20.97 -6.29
C LYS A 205 -32.02 -21.74 -7.54
N ALA A 206 -30.76 -22.15 -7.64
CA ALA A 206 -30.24 -22.94 -8.75
C ALA A 206 -30.94 -24.32 -8.83
N MET A 207 -31.12 -25.00 -7.70
CA MET A 207 -31.89 -26.24 -7.65
C MET A 207 -33.35 -26.03 -8.08
N LYS A 208 -33.98 -24.94 -7.65
CA LYS A 208 -35.36 -24.61 -8.06
C LYS A 208 -35.46 -24.37 -9.57
N ILE A 209 -34.49 -23.66 -10.15
CA ILE A 209 -34.41 -23.43 -11.61
C ILE A 209 -34.23 -24.76 -12.34
N ALA A 210 -33.33 -25.63 -11.87
CA ALA A 210 -33.13 -26.94 -12.46
C ALA A 210 -34.41 -27.79 -12.40
N GLY A 211 -35.12 -27.78 -11.27
CA GLY A 211 -36.40 -28.47 -11.11
C GLY A 211 -37.45 -27.96 -12.11
N LEU A 212 -37.62 -26.65 -12.23
CA LEU A 212 -38.55 -26.06 -13.20
C LEU A 212 -38.18 -26.41 -14.65
N ASN A 213 -36.88 -26.45 -15.00
CA ASN A 213 -36.45 -26.88 -16.32
C ASN A 213 -36.83 -28.34 -16.61
N THR A 214 -36.63 -29.23 -15.64
CA THR A 214 -37.05 -30.63 -15.78
C THR A 214 -38.56 -30.77 -15.92
N GLU A 215 -39.34 -29.95 -15.20
CA GLU A 215 -40.80 -29.92 -15.32
C GLU A 215 -41.23 -29.46 -16.72
N ILE A 216 -40.59 -28.42 -17.26
CA ILE A 216 -40.84 -27.94 -18.63
C ILE A 216 -40.52 -29.03 -19.66
N GLU A 217 -39.40 -29.74 -19.50
CA GLU A 217 -39.01 -30.83 -20.41
C GLU A 217 -40.01 -31.99 -20.35
N ASN A 218 -40.43 -32.38 -19.15
CA ASN A 218 -41.46 -33.42 -18.99
C ASN A 218 -42.79 -33.01 -19.63
N LEU A 219 -43.24 -31.77 -19.41
CA LEU A 219 -44.48 -31.26 -20.01
C LEU A 219 -44.40 -31.20 -21.54
N LYS A 220 -43.24 -30.87 -22.12
CA LYS A 220 -43.04 -30.93 -23.57
C LYS A 220 -43.16 -32.36 -24.08
N LEU A 221 -42.51 -33.31 -23.41
CA LEU A 221 -42.57 -34.71 -23.79
C LEU A 221 -44.00 -35.25 -23.73
N THR A 222 -44.74 -34.97 -22.66
CA THR A 222 -46.17 -35.35 -22.55
C THR A 222 -47.02 -34.68 -23.64
N ASN A 223 -46.79 -33.40 -23.93
CA ASN A 223 -47.51 -32.71 -24.99
C ASN A 223 -47.22 -33.30 -26.38
N ASP A 224 -45.97 -33.68 -26.65
CA ASP A 224 -45.59 -34.31 -27.93
C ASP A 224 -46.23 -35.70 -28.07
N GLU A 225 -46.33 -36.46 -26.98
CA GLU A 225 -47.08 -37.73 -26.94
C GLU A 225 -48.57 -37.52 -27.22
N ASP A 226 -49.20 -36.54 -26.55
CA ASP A 226 -50.61 -36.19 -26.77
C ASP A 226 -50.87 -35.73 -28.22
N CYS A 227 -49.97 -34.93 -28.80
CA CYS A 227 -50.04 -34.52 -30.20
C CYS A 227 -49.96 -35.72 -31.15
N ALA A 228 -49.05 -36.66 -30.90
CA ALA A 228 -48.93 -37.88 -31.71
C ALA A 228 -50.18 -38.76 -31.61
N GLU A 229 -50.77 -38.89 -30.42
CA GLU A 229 -52.03 -39.62 -30.23
C GLU A 229 -53.18 -38.95 -31.00
N LEU A 230 -53.30 -37.61 -30.90
CA LEU A 230 -54.30 -36.84 -31.62
C LEU A 230 -54.15 -36.97 -33.13
N GLU A 231 -52.93 -36.87 -33.67
CA GLU A 231 -52.66 -37.08 -35.09
C GLU A 231 -53.06 -38.49 -35.54
N HIS A 232 -52.77 -39.52 -34.73
CA HIS A 232 -53.19 -40.88 -35.01
C HIS A 232 -54.72 -41.02 -35.04
N ILE A 233 -55.44 -40.40 -34.10
CA ILE A 233 -56.91 -40.39 -34.08
C ILE A 233 -57.44 -39.69 -35.33
N VAL A 234 -56.92 -38.50 -35.66
CA VAL A 234 -57.33 -37.73 -36.85
C VAL A 234 -57.14 -38.54 -38.12
N ASN A 235 -55.96 -39.16 -38.31
CA ASN A 235 -55.67 -39.98 -39.48
C ASN A 235 -56.60 -41.21 -39.56
N THR A 236 -56.90 -41.82 -38.41
CA THR A 236 -57.82 -42.96 -38.33
C THR A 236 -59.24 -42.56 -38.73
N GLU A 237 -59.75 -41.44 -38.21
CA GLU A 237 -61.07 -40.93 -38.56
C GLU A 237 -61.14 -40.48 -40.02
N LEU A 238 -60.13 -39.75 -40.53
CA LEU A 238 -60.04 -39.39 -41.95
C LEU A 238 -60.08 -40.62 -42.85
N GLY A 239 -59.32 -41.67 -42.51
CA GLY A 239 -59.34 -42.93 -43.26
C GLY A 239 -60.71 -43.65 -43.20
N LYS A 240 -61.46 -43.53 -42.09
CA LYS A 240 -62.85 -44.03 -42.01
C LYS A 240 -63.78 -43.21 -42.90
N TYR A 241 -63.68 -41.88 -42.86
CA TYR A 241 -64.48 -40.98 -43.69
C TYR A 241 -64.24 -41.21 -45.18
N GLU A 242 -62.98 -41.32 -45.61
CA GLU A 242 -62.61 -41.59 -47.00
C GLU A 242 -63.20 -42.93 -47.47
N LYS A 243 -63.01 -44.01 -46.70
CA LYS A 243 -63.59 -45.32 -47.02
C LYS A 243 -65.12 -45.28 -47.14
N ASN A 244 -65.78 -44.56 -46.23
CA ASN A 244 -67.24 -44.40 -46.29
C ASN A 244 -67.66 -43.56 -47.50
N GLN A 245 -66.94 -42.49 -47.82
CA GLN A 245 -67.18 -41.68 -49.01
C GLN A 245 -67.03 -42.52 -50.29
N THR A 246 -65.96 -43.32 -50.41
CA THR A 246 -65.77 -44.21 -51.56
C THR A 246 -66.87 -45.26 -51.65
N LYS A 247 -67.31 -45.84 -50.52
CA LYS A 247 -68.43 -46.79 -50.51
C LYS A 247 -69.74 -46.15 -50.98
N VAL A 248 -70.10 -44.99 -50.44
CA VAL A 248 -71.33 -44.27 -50.79
C VAL A 248 -71.29 -43.84 -52.26
N THR A 249 -70.17 -43.30 -52.73
CA THR A 249 -70.02 -42.90 -54.15
C THR A 249 -70.09 -44.11 -55.08
N ASN A 250 -69.46 -45.23 -54.75
CA ASN A 250 -69.57 -46.48 -55.52
C ASN A 250 -70.99 -47.05 -55.51
N GLU A 251 -71.70 -46.98 -54.38
CA GLU A 251 -73.08 -47.44 -54.28
C GLU A 251 -74.04 -46.56 -55.09
N VAL A 252 -73.90 -45.24 -55.00
CA VAL A 252 -74.68 -44.28 -55.81
C VAL A 252 -74.40 -44.47 -57.30
N THR A 253 -73.13 -44.55 -57.71
CA THR A 253 -72.77 -44.76 -59.12
C THR A 253 -73.26 -46.10 -59.63
N ARG A 254 -73.15 -47.18 -58.84
CA ARG A 254 -73.74 -48.49 -59.15
C ARG A 254 -75.25 -48.42 -59.32
N ASN A 255 -75.97 -47.79 -58.40
CA ASN A 255 -77.43 -47.67 -58.47
C ASN A 255 -77.89 -46.85 -59.68
N VAL A 256 -77.20 -45.74 -59.98
CA VAL A 256 -77.48 -44.90 -61.15
C VAL A 256 -77.18 -45.64 -62.45
N THR A 257 -76.03 -46.32 -62.55
CA THR A 257 -75.66 -47.10 -63.74
C THR A 257 -76.60 -48.28 -63.95
N GLU A 258 -76.96 -49.02 -62.90
CA GLU A 258 -77.91 -50.14 -62.98
C GLU A 258 -79.30 -49.66 -63.43
N LYS A 259 -79.77 -48.52 -62.90
CA LYS A 259 -81.05 -47.93 -63.34
C LYS A 259 -80.98 -47.48 -64.80
N ALA A 260 -79.90 -46.81 -65.21
CA ALA A 260 -79.70 -46.40 -66.59
C ALA A 260 -79.66 -47.60 -67.54
N VAL A 261 -78.91 -48.65 -67.21
CA VAL A 261 -78.84 -49.90 -67.98
C VAL A 261 -80.20 -50.58 -68.04
N LYS A 262 -80.96 -50.66 -66.95
CA LYS A 262 -82.33 -51.21 -66.96
C LYS A 262 -83.24 -50.50 -67.97
N MET A 263 -83.08 -49.18 -68.12
CA MET A 263 -83.85 -48.35 -69.07
C MET A 263 -83.37 -48.46 -70.53
N MET A 264 -82.19 -49.02 -70.80
CA MET A 264 -81.69 -49.21 -72.17
C MET A 264 -82.44 -50.33 -72.90
N HIS A 265 -82.62 -50.16 -74.22
CA HIS A 265 -83.19 -51.18 -75.10
C HIS A 265 -82.29 -52.43 -75.16
N PRO A 266 -82.84 -53.67 -75.19
CA PRO A 266 -82.05 -54.91 -75.19
C PRO A 266 -80.98 -54.98 -76.29
N SER A 267 -81.30 -54.59 -77.52
CA SER A 267 -80.32 -54.59 -78.62
C SER A 267 -79.10 -53.69 -78.37
N LEU A 268 -79.26 -52.60 -77.62
CA LEU A 268 -78.14 -51.73 -77.24
C LEU A 268 -77.25 -52.40 -76.17
N LYS A 269 -77.84 -53.20 -75.28
CA LYS A 269 -77.10 -53.98 -74.27
C LYS A 269 -76.25 -55.05 -74.93
N ASP A 270 -76.84 -55.77 -75.89
CA ASP A 270 -76.15 -56.83 -76.63
C ASP A 270 -74.98 -56.24 -77.44
N MET A 271 -75.19 -55.09 -78.09
CA MET A 271 -74.13 -54.37 -78.79
C MET A 271 -73.02 -53.91 -77.85
N ALA A 272 -73.37 -53.35 -76.68
CA ALA A 272 -72.38 -52.92 -75.69
C ALA A 272 -71.57 -54.11 -75.13
N LEU A 273 -72.23 -55.25 -74.88
CA LEU A 273 -71.57 -56.49 -74.45
C LEU A 273 -70.63 -57.00 -75.52
N GLN A 274 -71.06 -57.04 -76.78
CA GLN A 274 -70.22 -57.46 -77.90
C GLN A 274 -69.00 -56.54 -78.08
N ASN A 275 -69.19 -55.22 -77.96
CA ASN A 275 -68.08 -54.25 -77.99
C ASN A 275 -67.09 -54.49 -76.85
N MET A 276 -67.56 -54.82 -75.65
CA MET A 276 -66.71 -55.11 -74.50
C MET A 276 -65.92 -56.42 -74.68
N VAL A 277 -66.57 -57.45 -75.21
CA VAL A 277 -65.91 -58.73 -75.56
C VAL A 277 -64.84 -58.50 -76.63
N MET A 278 -65.16 -57.75 -77.69
CA MET A 278 -64.19 -57.39 -78.73
C MET A 278 -63.00 -56.62 -78.17
N LEU A 279 -63.24 -55.66 -77.27
CA LEU A 279 -62.16 -54.89 -76.64
C LEU A 279 -61.24 -55.79 -75.82
N LYS A 280 -61.80 -56.75 -75.06
CA LYS A 280 -61.00 -57.73 -74.31
C LYS A 280 -60.21 -58.66 -75.23
N GLU A 281 -60.80 -59.09 -76.34
CA GLU A 281 -60.11 -59.90 -77.35
C GLU A 281 -58.95 -59.11 -78.00
N MET A 282 -59.17 -57.83 -78.30
CA MET A 282 -58.11 -56.96 -78.80
C MET A 282 -56.98 -56.77 -77.80
N GLU A 283 -57.29 -56.59 -76.50
CA GLU A 283 -56.27 -56.53 -75.44
C GLU A 283 -55.47 -57.83 -75.36
N PHE A 284 -56.13 -58.98 -75.46
CA PHE A 284 -55.49 -60.29 -75.44
C PHE A 284 -54.56 -60.50 -76.64
N HIS A 285 -55.04 -60.26 -77.86
CA HIS A 285 -54.21 -60.37 -79.06
C HIS A 285 -53.05 -59.37 -79.06
N LYS A 286 -53.23 -58.19 -78.47
CA LYS A 286 -52.15 -57.22 -78.33
C LYS A 286 -51.04 -57.75 -77.42
N GLN A 287 -51.39 -58.36 -76.28
CA GLN A 287 -50.42 -59.01 -75.40
C GLN A 287 -49.72 -60.18 -76.11
N GLU A 288 -50.48 -61.02 -76.82
CA GLU A 288 -49.92 -62.15 -77.58
C GLU A 288 -48.98 -61.69 -78.70
N GLN A 289 -49.33 -60.61 -79.40
CA GLN A 289 -48.49 -60.01 -80.42
C GLN A 289 -47.20 -59.44 -79.82
N GLU A 290 -47.27 -58.73 -78.69
CA GLU A 290 -46.08 -58.22 -77.98
C GLU A 290 -45.14 -59.38 -77.59
N GLU A 291 -45.68 -60.49 -77.07
CA GLU A 291 -44.89 -61.68 -76.76
C GLU A 291 -44.26 -62.34 -77.99
N LEU A 292 -45.01 -62.44 -79.10
CA LEU A 292 -44.52 -63.03 -80.35
C LEU A 292 -43.45 -62.18 -81.01
N GLU A 293 -43.61 -60.85 -80.97
CA GLU A 293 -42.61 -59.90 -81.43
C GLU A 293 -41.31 -60.02 -80.62
N GLU A 294 -41.40 -60.16 -79.29
CA GLU A 294 -40.23 -60.39 -78.43
C GLU A 294 -39.53 -61.71 -78.77
N LYS A 295 -40.29 -62.80 -78.96
CA LYS A 295 -39.74 -64.12 -79.35
C LYS A 295 -39.10 -64.07 -80.74
N SER A 296 -39.73 -63.39 -81.69
CA SER A 296 -39.21 -63.20 -83.05
C SER A 296 -37.90 -62.40 -83.04
N ALA A 297 -37.83 -61.32 -82.24
CA ALA A 297 -36.61 -60.54 -82.07
C ALA A 297 -35.47 -61.40 -81.49
N LYS A 298 -35.74 -62.18 -80.44
CA LYS A 298 -34.75 -63.12 -79.87
C LYS A 298 -34.26 -64.15 -80.89
N LEU A 299 -35.18 -64.75 -81.65
CA LEU A 299 -34.83 -65.71 -82.71
C LEU A 299 -34.00 -65.06 -83.82
N GLN A 300 -34.33 -63.82 -84.23
CA GLN A 300 -33.54 -63.07 -85.19
C GLN A 300 -32.12 -62.80 -84.68
N GLU A 301 -31.98 -62.45 -83.40
CA GLU A 301 -30.67 -62.28 -82.76
C GLU A 301 -29.88 -63.59 -82.73
N GLU A 302 -30.52 -64.70 -82.38
CA GLU A 302 -29.90 -66.04 -82.40
C GLU A 302 -29.44 -66.44 -83.81
N VAL A 303 -30.28 -66.25 -84.82
CA VAL A 303 -29.93 -66.50 -86.23
C VAL A 303 -28.78 -65.60 -86.68
N GLN A 304 -28.82 -64.31 -86.35
CA GLN A 304 -27.70 -63.41 -86.66
C GLN A 304 -26.41 -63.83 -85.97
N LYS A 305 -26.49 -64.33 -84.73
CA LYS A 305 -25.34 -64.83 -83.97
C LYS A 305 -24.77 -66.09 -84.63
N LEU A 306 -25.63 -67.04 -85.01
CA LEU A 306 -25.26 -68.25 -85.73
C LEU A 306 -24.64 -67.96 -87.11
N LEU A 307 -25.11 -66.94 -87.82
CA LEU A 307 -24.53 -66.50 -89.10
C LEU A 307 -23.16 -65.81 -88.93
N LYS A 308 -22.94 -65.10 -87.81
CA LYS A 308 -21.66 -64.45 -87.49
C LYS A 308 -20.59 -65.45 -87.01
N ASP A 309 -21.02 -66.60 -86.46
CA ASP A 309 -20.12 -67.65 -86.02
C ASP A 309 -19.42 -68.33 -87.22
N LYS A 310 -18.11 -68.09 -87.36
CA LYS A 310 -17.27 -68.65 -88.44
C LYS A 310 -17.25 -70.18 -88.50
N LYS A 311 -17.65 -70.87 -87.42
CA LYS A 311 -17.78 -72.34 -87.36
C LYS A 311 -19.06 -72.86 -88.04
N SER A 312 -20.09 -72.04 -88.17
CA SER A 312 -21.38 -72.41 -88.80
C SER A 312 -21.35 -72.28 -90.32
N ASN A 313 -20.34 -71.59 -90.87
CA ASN A 313 -20.23 -71.37 -92.31
C ASN A 313 -19.76 -72.66 -93.01
N VAL A 314 -20.73 -73.47 -93.42
CA VAL A 314 -20.56 -74.82 -94.00
C VAL A 314 -19.61 -74.80 -95.21
N GLN A 315 -19.54 -73.70 -95.96
CA GLN A 315 -18.61 -73.54 -97.09
C GLN A 315 -17.14 -73.54 -96.65
N TYR A 316 -16.82 -72.91 -95.52
CA TYR A 316 -15.46 -72.91 -94.94
C TYR A 316 -15.11 -74.24 -94.24
N GLN A 317 -16.12 -75.01 -93.79
CA GLN A 317 -15.90 -76.33 -93.17
C GLN A 317 -15.77 -77.46 -94.19
N MET A 318 -16.57 -77.49 -95.25
CA MET A 318 -16.51 -78.57 -96.25
C MET A 318 -15.32 -78.44 -97.21
N PHE A 319 -14.81 -77.23 -97.47
CA PHE A 319 -13.72 -77.02 -98.43
C PHE A 319 -12.56 -76.18 -97.84
N PRO A 320 -11.80 -76.71 -96.86
CA PRO A 320 -10.68 -75.97 -96.26
C PRO A 320 -9.53 -75.68 -97.24
N GLU A 321 -9.39 -76.51 -98.28
CA GLU A 321 -8.27 -76.46 -99.23
C GLU A 321 -8.37 -75.30 -100.24
N PHE A 322 -9.58 -74.83 -100.55
CA PHE A 322 -9.78 -73.71 -101.49
C PHE A 322 -9.65 -72.33 -100.85
N TYR A 323 -9.66 -72.25 -99.51
CA TYR A 323 -9.54 -71.00 -98.76
C TYR A 323 -8.34 -71.02 -97.79
N PRO A 324 -7.09 -71.12 -98.30
CA PRO A 324 -5.91 -71.14 -97.44
C PRO A 324 -5.74 -69.80 -96.70
N ARG A 325 -5.53 -69.87 -95.39
CA ARG A 325 -5.32 -68.70 -94.49
C ARG A 325 -3.97 -68.00 -94.69
N LYS A 326 -3.19 -68.36 -95.70
CA LYS A 326 -1.87 -67.78 -95.95
C LYS A 326 -2.03 -66.45 -96.71
N ALA A 327 -1.26 -65.43 -96.30
CA ALA A 327 -1.17 -64.19 -97.05
C ALA A 327 -0.66 -64.51 -98.47
N LYS A 328 -1.43 -64.12 -99.48
CA LYS A 328 -1.02 -64.27 -100.89
C LYS A 328 0.18 -63.34 -101.13
N CYS A 329 1.25 -63.85 -101.73
CA CYS A 329 2.37 -63.03 -102.19
C CYS A 329 1.84 -61.99 -103.18
N THR A 330 2.20 -60.72 -102.96
CA THR A 330 1.90 -59.62 -103.88
C THR A 330 2.90 -59.61 -105.03
N PRO A 331 2.52 -59.11 -106.23
CA PRO A 331 3.30 -59.26 -107.46
C PRO A 331 4.75 -58.75 -107.43
N ASP A 332 5.09 -57.86 -106.48
CA ASP A 332 6.41 -57.19 -106.39
C ASP A 332 7.38 -57.86 -105.39
N MET A 333 7.08 -59.07 -104.89
CA MET A 333 8.05 -59.82 -104.09
C MET A 333 8.99 -60.62 -105.00
N ASP A 334 10.28 -60.24 -105.03
CA ASP A 334 11.33 -61.01 -105.70
C ASP A 334 11.48 -62.39 -105.04
N ILE A 335 11.19 -63.44 -105.82
CA ILE A 335 11.28 -64.83 -105.41
C ILE A 335 12.71 -65.32 -105.66
N VAL A 336 13.51 -65.45 -104.60
CA VAL A 336 14.79 -66.17 -104.66
C VAL A 336 14.47 -67.67 -104.55
N LEU A 337 14.54 -68.38 -105.67
CA LEU A 337 14.38 -69.84 -105.72
C LEU A 337 15.70 -70.50 -105.33
N ASP A 338 15.74 -71.10 -104.15
CA ASP A 338 16.85 -71.92 -103.67
C ASP A 338 16.75 -73.31 -104.36
N ILE A 339 17.39 -73.45 -105.51
CA ILE A 339 17.47 -74.72 -106.26
C ILE A 339 18.92 -75.18 -106.20
N ASP A 340 19.16 -76.30 -105.53
CA ASP A 340 20.48 -76.94 -105.46
C ASP A 340 20.98 -77.25 -106.88
N THR A 341 22.12 -76.67 -107.26
CA THR A 341 22.79 -77.00 -108.52
C THR A 341 23.68 -78.22 -108.31
N GLN A 342 23.40 -79.28 -109.07
CA GLN A 342 24.18 -80.51 -109.05
C GLN A 342 25.41 -80.34 -109.94
N GLU A 343 26.58 -80.04 -109.37
CA GLU A 343 27.85 -80.23 -110.08
C GLU A 343 28.11 -81.74 -110.23
N PHE A 344 28.13 -82.24 -111.46
CA PHE A 344 28.59 -83.59 -111.76
C PHE A 344 30.09 -83.70 -111.41
N LEU A 345 30.47 -84.73 -110.64
CA LEU A 345 31.86 -85.16 -110.53
C LEU A 345 32.43 -85.45 -111.95
N PRO A 346 33.60 -84.91 -112.34
CA PRO A 346 34.44 -85.60 -113.31
C PRO A 346 35.08 -86.82 -112.63
N ILE A 347 35.57 -87.80 -113.42
CA ILE A 347 36.26 -89.02 -112.94
C ILE A 347 37.13 -88.77 -111.69
#